data_AF-A0A2S9YS14-F1
#
_entry.id   AF-A0A2S9YS14-F1
#
_cell.length_a   1.000
_cell.length_b   1.000
_cell.length_c   1.000
_cell.angle_alpha   90.00
_cell.angle_beta   90.00
_cell.angle_gamma   90.00
#
_symmetry.space_group_name_H-M   'P 1'
#
loop_
_entity.id
_entity.type
_entity.pdbx_description
1 polymer ?
#
loop_
_entity_poly.entity_id
_entity_poly.type
_entity_poly.pdbx_seq_one_letter_code
_entity_poly.pdbx_strand_id
1 'polypeptide(L)'
;MSRPRSSITALIVLALAPLGCGDDPSPGDSLAATGTDAATDTSAGTDTDTGTDTDTGGEELETAVITHRFGEYELAPFEEVEPCVQWTVDNDDPIYLQAVTLSNLGYFHHSNWFVVPENLFAGPDGYFNCGDRNFDELGAASVGTVVFAQSTQSFVEEQRTGAGAVIKLPARYKVIGSTHMLNVGPAEVRSDLFMSFELIHPRDVEIVLAPFRLTYYDLDIPANAKSHFTGICDDFAADYEGATGGPLDMKLHYALPHYHYLGDYFDLTVLGGPLDGTSVHSISGFNGEANGKTFDPPLDLTGATGLRFTCGYDNWRDVNVGWGIGDQEMCVMLGLAETEILMDVTVNGGSVAVGQTDGVFEYEAGCNFFGIPKDVQQTLPSAAERNGPFNVPPSGDEGIPPVPECVDHDPGVQPSLAPTLANVEAAVFQPSCMFNACHGSSGQAAGLDLQSPSLLTELLDHQVQGNPGASLVEPGDPEGSWLYQVMANCEPQTEGGVTVAHMPRNAPILLSDEAVALVREWIAGGAMP
;
A
#
# COMPACT_ATOMS: atom_id res chain seq x y z
N MET A 1 -8.10 28.75 -44.48
CA MET A 1 -6.93 29.01 -45.36
C MET A 1 -5.69 28.60 -44.57
N SER A 2 -5.25 27.36 -44.77
CA SER A 2 -4.11 26.75 -44.07
C SER A 2 -2.89 26.79 -44.99
N ARG A 3 -1.76 27.26 -44.47
CA ARG A 3 -0.43 27.10 -45.09
C ARG A 3 0.38 26.15 -44.20
N PRO A 4 1.06 25.14 -44.78
CA PRO A 4 1.83 24.16 -44.03
C PRO A 4 3.26 24.67 -43.79
N ARG A 5 3.89 24.22 -42.71
CA ARG A 5 5.34 24.25 -42.55
C ARG A 5 5.85 22.81 -42.47
N SER A 6 6.55 22.42 -43.52
CA SER A 6 7.45 21.27 -43.56
C SER A 6 8.56 21.44 -42.52
N SER A 7 8.99 20.35 -41.91
CA SER A 7 10.34 20.22 -41.39
C SER A 7 10.90 18.86 -41.78
N ILE A 8 12.07 18.97 -42.39
CA ILE A 8 12.94 17.95 -42.95
C ILE A 8 13.77 17.41 -41.79
N THR A 9 13.81 16.10 -41.58
CA THR A 9 14.80 15.47 -40.70
C THR A 9 15.60 14.45 -41.50
N ALA A 10 16.91 14.65 -41.45
CA ALA A 10 17.91 14.00 -42.26
C ALA A 10 18.26 12.60 -41.76
N LEU A 11 18.49 11.74 -42.75
CA LEU A 11 19.10 10.42 -42.67
C LEU A 11 20.55 10.52 -42.16
N ILE A 12 20.92 9.77 -41.13
CA ILE A 12 22.32 9.38 -40.88
C ILE A 12 22.37 7.87 -40.70
N VAL A 13 23.14 7.23 -41.59
CA VAL A 13 23.52 5.82 -41.61
C VAL A 13 25.04 5.76 -41.47
N LEU A 14 25.55 4.86 -40.62
CA LEU A 14 26.86 4.15 -40.62
C LEU A 14 27.23 3.85 -39.14
N ALA A 15 27.80 2.73 -38.71
CA ALA A 15 28.18 1.44 -39.30
C ALA A 15 28.58 0.49 -38.15
N LEU A 16 28.32 -0.82 -38.32
CA LEU A 16 28.88 -1.89 -37.49
C LEU A 16 30.38 -2.12 -37.76
N ALA A 17 31.14 -2.56 -36.75
CA ALA A 17 31.98 -3.77 -36.79
C ALA A 17 32.76 -4.06 -35.46
N PRO A 18 33.20 -5.32 -35.22
CA PRO A 18 33.40 -5.92 -33.88
C PRO A 18 34.84 -6.38 -33.56
N LEU A 19 35.16 -6.56 -32.27
CA LEU A 19 36.31 -7.29 -31.69
C LEU A 19 35.92 -7.62 -30.22
N GLY A 20 36.10 -8.78 -29.57
CA GLY A 20 36.82 -10.02 -29.84
C GLY A 20 37.41 -10.57 -28.51
N CYS A 21 36.85 -11.69 -28.01
CA CYS A 21 37.37 -12.79 -27.15
C CYS A 21 38.38 -12.60 -25.98
N GLY A 22 38.13 -13.39 -24.90
CA GLY A 22 39.09 -13.98 -23.95
C GLY A 22 38.99 -13.39 -22.52
N ASP A 23 39.05 -14.11 -21.39
CA ASP A 23 39.24 -15.51 -21.02
C ASP A 23 38.75 -15.67 -19.55
N ASP A 24 38.27 -16.86 -19.19
CA ASP A 24 38.04 -17.32 -17.81
C ASP A 24 39.37 -17.64 -17.10
N PRO A 25 39.47 -17.59 -15.74
CA PRO A 25 39.21 -18.82 -14.98
C PRO A 25 38.66 -18.66 -13.54
N SER A 26 37.83 -19.64 -13.14
CA SER A 26 37.56 -20.12 -11.74
C SER A 26 38.83 -20.71 -11.07
N PRO A 27 38.94 -21.12 -9.77
CA PRO A 27 37.89 -21.73 -8.90
C PRO A 27 37.98 -21.55 -7.34
N GLY A 28 36.98 -22.11 -6.63
CA GLY A 28 37.07 -22.69 -5.26
C GLY A 28 36.52 -21.80 -4.12
N ASP A 29 35.71 -22.24 -3.15
CA ASP A 29 35.41 -23.59 -2.66
C ASP A 29 34.04 -23.65 -1.91
N SER A 30 33.47 -24.86 -1.96
CA SER A 30 32.47 -25.58 -1.13
C SER A 30 32.08 -25.01 0.25
N LEU A 31 30.86 -25.22 0.78
CA LEU A 31 30.32 -26.53 1.20
C LEU A 31 28.79 -26.49 1.43
N ALA A 32 28.12 -27.55 0.99
CA ALA A 32 26.74 -27.89 1.33
C ALA A 32 26.68 -29.00 2.40
N ALA A 33 25.67 -28.84 3.28
CA ALA A 33 24.75 -29.83 3.83
C ALA A 33 25.23 -31.19 4.40
N THR A 34 24.69 -31.53 5.57
CA THR A 34 23.89 -32.75 5.93
C THR A 34 23.71 -32.73 7.46
N GLY A 35 22.50 -32.81 8.06
CA GLY A 35 21.60 -33.97 8.13
C GLY A 35 22.08 -34.94 9.23
N THR A 36 21.32 -35.48 10.19
CA THR A 36 19.89 -35.75 10.37
C THR A 36 19.65 -36.41 11.77
N ASP A 37 18.37 -36.52 12.15
CA ASP A 37 17.71 -37.56 13.00
C ASP A 37 17.84 -37.50 14.54
N ALA A 38 16.85 -37.89 15.37
CA ALA A 38 15.40 -38.17 15.25
C ALA A 38 14.81 -38.43 16.67
N ALA A 39 13.55 -38.02 16.87
CA ALA A 39 12.43 -38.60 17.66
C ALA A 39 12.62 -39.29 19.04
N THR A 40 11.85 -38.90 20.07
CA THR A 40 10.56 -39.54 20.49
C THR A 40 10.04 -39.07 21.88
N ASP A 41 8.79 -38.61 21.87
CA ASP A 41 7.61 -39.00 22.69
C ASP A 41 7.37 -38.61 24.17
N THR A 42 6.14 -38.09 24.38
CA THR A 42 5.23 -38.08 25.55
C THR A 42 5.67 -37.56 26.94
N SER A 43 4.96 -36.55 27.48
CA SER A 43 3.78 -36.74 28.35
C SER A 43 3.28 -35.40 28.97
N ALA A 44 1.99 -35.37 29.28
CA ALA A 44 1.29 -34.29 29.96
C ALA A 44 1.72 -34.10 31.43
N GLY A 45 1.72 -32.86 31.91
CA GLY A 45 1.90 -32.53 33.32
C GLY A 45 1.80 -31.03 33.58
N THR A 46 0.76 -30.65 34.32
CA THR A 46 0.55 -29.40 35.05
C THR A 46 1.78 -28.93 35.82
N ASP A 47 2.02 -27.61 35.89
CA ASP A 47 2.52 -26.88 37.07
C ASP A 47 2.57 -25.37 36.73
N THR A 48 1.70 -24.55 37.33
CA THR A 48 1.97 -23.74 38.54
C THR A 48 3.16 -22.79 38.39
N ASP A 49 2.78 -21.53 38.19
CA ASP A 49 3.30 -20.34 38.90
C ASP A 49 4.57 -20.57 39.74
N THR A 50 5.70 -20.20 39.17
CA THR A 50 6.85 -19.74 39.94
C THR A 50 7.39 -18.49 39.29
N GLY A 51 7.02 -17.36 39.89
CA GLY A 51 7.62 -16.06 39.60
C GLY A 51 9.14 -16.11 39.68
N THR A 52 9.74 -15.53 38.65
CA THR A 52 11.08 -14.96 38.73
C THR A 52 10.96 -13.52 38.29
N ASP A 53 10.75 -12.65 39.27
CA ASP A 53 11.09 -11.23 39.22
C ASP A 53 12.52 -11.09 38.69
N THR A 54 12.63 -10.69 37.43
CA THR A 54 13.78 -9.92 36.96
C THR A 54 13.32 -8.48 36.85
N ASP A 55 13.38 -7.81 37.99
CA ASP A 55 13.29 -6.37 38.18
C ASP A 55 14.39 -5.69 37.35
N THR A 56 14.07 -5.37 36.10
CA THR A 56 14.71 -4.32 35.32
C THR A 56 13.84 -3.08 35.46
N GLY A 57 14.11 -2.27 36.50
CA GLY A 57 13.38 -1.04 36.79
C GLY A 57 13.50 0.04 35.71
N GLY A 58 12.79 -0.15 34.61
CA GLY A 58 12.15 0.94 33.87
C GLY A 58 10.69 1.00 34.34
N GLU A 59 10.20 2.19 34.67
CA GLU A 59 8.76 2.36 34.90
C GLU A 59 8.02 1.93 33.62
N GLU A 60 7.02 1.06 33.77
CA GLU A 60 6.17 0.63 32.64
C GLU A 60 5.49 1.87 32.05
N LEU A 61 5.57 2.05 30.72
CA LEU A 61 5.01 3.22 30.05
C LEU A 61 3.50 3.32 30.35
N GLU A 62 3.07 4.47 30.84
CA GLU A 62 1.65 4.72 31.11
C GLU A 62 0.95 4.98 29.76
N THR A 63 0.22 3.98 29.28
CA THR A 63 -0.44 3.97 27.95
C THR A 63 -1.94 3.68 28.04
N ALA A 64 -2.69 4.09 27.02
CA ALA A 64 -4.12 3.82 26.91
C ALA A 64 -4.52 3.71 25.43
N VAL A 65 -5.59 2.97 25.13
CA VAL A 65 -6.14 2.88 23.77
C VAL A 65 -7.54 3.47 23.74
N ILE A 66 -7.80 4.33 22.77
CA ILE A 66 -9.15 4.78 22.42
C ILE A 66 -9.49 4.31 21.01
N THR A 67 -10.73 3.91 20.78
CA THR A 67 -11.19 3.46 19.45
C THR A 67 -12.43 4.22 19.02
N HIS A 68 -12.44 4.62 17.76
CA HIS A 68 -13.57 5.25 17.10
C HIS A 68 -14.05 4.40 15.92
N ARG A 69 -15.37 4.23 15.83
CA ARG A 69 -16.07 3.66 14.68
C ARG A 69 -16.70 4.79 13.88
N PHE A 70 -16.32 4.93 12.61
CA PHE A 70 -16.83 5.99 11.73
C PHE A 70 -18.22 5.69 11.17
N GLY A 71 -18.62 4.42 11.18
CA GLY A 71 -19.91 3.94 10.70
C GLY A 71 -19.82 3.31 9.30
N GLU A 72 -20.94 2.71 8.89
CA GLU A 72 -21.02 2.02 7.60
C GLU A 72 -21.08 3.01 6.42
N TYR A 73 -20.42 2.62 5.33
CA TYR A 73 -20.54 3.23 4.02
C TYR A 73 -21.05 2.20 3.02
N GLU A 74 -21.98 2.60 2.15
CA GLU A 74 -22.58 1.76 1.12
C GLU A 74 -21.93 2.09 -0.22
N LEU A 75 -21.48 1.05 -0.94
CA LEU A 75 -20.94 1.16 -2.29
C LEU A 75 -21.87 0.42 -3.24
N ALA A 76 -22.34 1.11 -4.27
CA ALA A 76 -23.05 0.51 -5.38
C ALA A 76 -22.14 -0.48 -6.13
N PRO A 77 -22.72 -1.41 -6.91
CA PRO A 77 -21.95 -2.24 -7.83
C PRO A 77 -21.02 -1.40 -8.71
N PHE A 78 -19.76 -1.82 -8.86
CA PHE A 78 -18.78 -1.17 -9.75
C PHE A 78 -18.52 0.31 -9.41
N GLU A 79 -18.63 0.69 -8.14
CA GLU A 79 -18.44 2.07 -7.70
C GLU A 79 -17.02 2.30 -7.17
N GLU A 80 -16.41 3.40 -7.59
CA GLU A 80 -15.16 3.96 -7.07
C GLU A 80 -15.47 5.38 -6.58
N VAL A 81 -15.19 5.66 -5.30
CA VAL A 81 -15.51 6.95 -4.66
C VAL A 81 -14.41 7.39 -3.71
N GLU A 82 -14.32 8.71 -3.53
CA GLU A 82 -13.35 9.34 -2.63
C GLU A 82 -14.04 10.21 -1.56
N PRO A 83 -14.85 9.62 -0.64
CA PRO A 83 -15.47 10.41 0.41
C PRO A 83 -14.43 10.89 1.42
N CYS A 84 -14.77 11.97 2.12
CA CYS A 84 -14.08 12.36 3.34
C CYS A 84 -14.87 11.86 4.54
N VAL A 85 -14.17 11.68 5.65
CA VAL A 85 -14.75 11.24 6.92
C VAL A 85 -14.05 11.95 8.07
N GLN A 86 -14.77 12.27 9.14
CA GLN A 86 -14.18 12.94 10.30
C GLN A 86 -14.69 12.39 11.64
N TRP A 87 -13.88 12.60 12.67
CA TRP A 87 -14.13 12.24 14.06
C TRP A 87 -13.68 13.37 15.00
N THR A 88 -14.61 13.92 15.78
CA THR A 88 -14.32 14.83 16.88
C THR A 88 -13.87 14.02 18.10
N VAL A 89 -12.60 14.19 18.51
CA VAL A 89 -11.97 13.36 19.55
C VAL A 89 -12.43 13.74 20.97
N ASP A 90 -13.03 14.92 21.13
CA ASP A 90 -13.49 15.47 22.41
C ASP A 90 -12.36 15.57 23.46
N ASN A 91 -11.16 15.94 23.02
CA ASN A 91 -10.01 16.15 23.89
C ASN A 91 -9.90 17.63 24.32
N ASP A 92 -10.10 17.89 25.62
CA ASP A 92 -9.92 19.24 26.18
C ASP A 92 -8.42 19.59 26.38
N ASP A 93 -7.56 18.57 26.49
CA ASP A 93 -6.10 18.70 26.60
C ASP A 93 -5.40 18.00 25.41
N PRO A 94 -4.15 18.37 25.07
CA PRO A 94 -3.38 17.66 24.04
C PRO A 94 -3.16 16.18 24.39
N ILE A 95 -3.23 15.32 23.39
CA ILE A 95 -2.91 13.89 23.50
C ILE A 95 -1.76 13.51 22.55
N TYR A 96 -1.06 12.43 22.87
CA TYR A 96 0.19 12.03 22.22
C TYR A 96 0.07 10.58 21.76
N LEU A 97 0.17 10.38 20.44
CA LEU A 97 -0.11 9.12 19.77
C LEU A 97 1.20 8.37 19.51
N GLN A 98 1.36 7.21 20.13
CA GLN A 98 2.49 6.29 19.95
C GLN A 98 2.24 5.31 18.80
N ALA A 99 0.99 4.95 18.58
CA ALA A 99 0.56 4.17 17.44
C ALA A 99 -0.83 4.58 16.97
N VAL A 100 -1.08 4.41 15.68
CA VAL A 100 -2.39 4.58 15.07
C VAL A 100 -2.68 3.29 14.30
N THR A 101 -3.81 2.66 14.60
CA THR A 101 -4.29 1.49 13.86
C THR A 101 -5.55 1.86 13.11
N LEU A 102 -5.55 1.69 11.80
CA LEU A 102 -6.76 1.73 10.99
C LEU A 102 -7.23 0.31 10.75
N SER A 103 -8.53 0.05 10.92
CA SER A 103 -9.13 -1.23 10.57
C SER A 103 -10.44 -1.05 9.81
N ASN A 104 -10.73 -1.93 8.86
CA ASN A 104 -11.94 -1.89 8.06
C ASN A 104 -12.50 -3.29 7.77
N LEU A 105 -13.69 -3.34 7.17
CA LEU A 105 -14.35 -4.57 6.74
C LEU A 105 -14.26 -4.81 5.21
N GLY A 106 -13.23 -4.27 4.57
CA GLY A 106 -12.95 -4.36 3.13
C GLY A 106 -13.28 -3.09 2.36
N TYR A 107 -12.93 -3.07 1.06
CA TYR A 107 -13.26 -2.01 0.09
C TYR A 107 -12.59 -0.64 0.30
N PHE A 108 -11.79 -0.44 1.35
CA PHE A 108 -10.92 0.74 1.50
C PHE A 108 -9.61 0.49 0.77
N HIS A 109 -9.36 1.26 -0.29
CA HIS A 109 -8.22 1.08 -1.19
C HIS A 109 -6.93 1.72 -0.66
N HIS A 110 -7.04 2.97 -0.24
CA HIS A 110 -6.02 3.72 0.52
C HIS A 110 -6.71 4.92 1.17
N SER A 111 -6.04 5.58 2.10
CA SER A 111 -6.57 6.76 2.78
C SER A 111 -5.47 7.61 3.39
N ASN A 112 -5.71 8.92 3.51
CA ASN A 112 -4.81 9.86 4.17
C ASN A 112 -5.56 10.55 5.30
N TRP A 113 -4.90 10.68 6.46
CA TRP A 113 -5.54 11.16 7.67
C TRP A 113 -4.75 12.28 8.31
N PHE A 114 -5.49 13.26 8.81
CA PHE A 114 -4.96 14.49 9.36
C PHE A 114 -5.65 14.79 10.69
N VAL A 115 -4.94 15.51 11.55
CA VAL A 115 -5.56 16.19 12.69
C VAL A 115 -5.63 17.67 12.37
N VAL A 116 -6.79 18.29 12.61
CA VAL A 116 -7.02 19.70 12.32
C VAL A 116 -7.82 20.36 13.45
N PRO A 117 -7.77 21.69 13.63
CA PRO A 117 -8.68 22.38 14.54
C PRO A 117 -10.14 22.02 14.27
N GLU A 118 -10.94 21.79 15.31
CA GLU A 118 -12.37 21.41 15.18
C GLU A 118 -13.19 22.36 14.29
N ASN A 119 -12.81 23.64 14.27
CA ASN A 119 -13.48 24.69 13.49
C ASN A 119 -13.07 24.72 12.00
N LEU A 120 -12.02 23.99 11.60
CA LEU A 120 -11.64 23.84 10.20
C LEU A 120 -12.45 22.71 9.57
N PHE A 121 -12.88 22.89 8.31
CA PHE A 121 -13.76 21.93 7.60
C PHE A 121 -15.01 21.58 8.42
N ALA A 122 -15.65 22.60 9.01
CA ALA A 122 -16.72 22.41 10.00
C ALA A 122 -17.91 21.62 9.45
N GLY A 123 -18.49 20.78 10.31
CA GLY A 123 -19.66 19.96 10.02
C GLY A 123 -19.76 18.79 11.00
N PRO A 124 -20.86 18.02 10.95
CA PRO A 124 -21.01 16.83 11.79
C PRO A 124 -19.98 15.76 11.41
N ASP A 125 -19.73 14.86 12.36
CA ASP A 125 -18.93 13.65 12.17
C ASP A 125 -19.59 12.65 11.23
N GLY A 126 -18.78 11.70 10.74
CA GLY A 126 -19.17 10.72 9.71
C GLY A 126 -18.73 11.15 8.31
N TYR A 127 -19.24 10.42 7.30
CA TYR A 127 -18.86 10.60 5.90
C TYR A 127 -19.53 11.83 5.25
N PHE A 128 -18.80 12.46 4.33
CA PHE A 128 -19.27 13.59 3.54
C PHE A 128 -18.46 13.71 2.23
N ASN A 129 -18.99 14.45 1.25
CA ASN A 129 -18.21 14.79 0.07
C ASN A 129 -17.13 15.82 0.44
N CYS A 130 -15.85 15.51 0.19
CA CYS A 130 -14.72 16.39 0.52
C CYS A 130 -14.91 17.84 0.01
N GLY A 131 -15.42 17.99 -1.21
CA GLY A 131 -15.63 19.28 -1.86
C GLY A 131 -16.66 20.16 -1.15
N ASP A 132 -17.66 19.57 -0.49
CA ASP A 132 -18.71 20.33 0.23
C ASP A 132 -18.13 21.13 1.40
N ARG A 133 -16.99 20.69 1.95
CA ARG A 133 -16.29 21.36 3.06
C ARG A 133 -14.99 22.03 2.62
N ASN A 134 -14.70 22.06 1.31
CA ASN A 134 -13.43 22.52 0.73
C ASN A 134 -12.21 21.84 1.36
N PHE A 135 -12.31 20.54 1.66
CA PHE A 135 -11.19 19.79 2.19
C PHE A 135 -10.06 19.67 1.15
N ASP A 136 -8.83 19.91 1.58
CA ASP A 136 -7.62 19.60 0.82
C ASP A 136 -6.53 19.10 1.76
N GLU A 137 -5.80 18.06 1.33
CA GLU A 137 -4.83 17.35 2.16
C GLU A 137 -3.64 18.23 2.57
N LEU A 138 -3.13 19.06 1.64
CA LEU A 138 -1.98 19.93 1.90
C LEU A 138 -2.32 20.99 2.96
N GLY A 139 -3.48 21.60 2.87
CA GLY A 139 -4.01 22.55 3.84
C GLY A 139 -4.25 21.90 5.20
N ALA A 140 -4.81 20.69 5.23
CA ALA A 140 -4.99 19.93 6.45
C ALA A 140 -3.64 19.60 7.14
N ALA A 141 -2.67 19.11 6.38
CA ALA A 141 -1.32 18.84 6.88
C ALA A 141 -0.62 20.09 7.41
N SER A 142 -0.78 21.23 6.72
CA SER A 142 -0.11 22.48 7.07
C SER A 142 -0.67 23.15 8.33
N VAL A 143 -1.98 23.07 8.55
CA VAL A 143 -2.65 23.67 9.73
C VAL A 143 -2.60 22.75 10.95
N GLY A 144 -2.43 21.45 10.75
CA GLY A 144 -2.26 20.48 11.82
C GLY A 144 -1.09 19.57 11.58
N THR A 145 -1.35 18.31 11.25
CA THR A 145 -0.34 17.33 10.81
C THR A 145 -1.02 16.11 10.20
N VAL A 146 -0.26 15.30 9.47
CA VAL A 146 -0.64 13.93 9.10
C VAL A 146 -0.61 13.06 10.35
N VAL A 147 -1.64 12.23 10.53
CA VAL A 147 -1.74 11.26 11.64
C VAL A 147 -1.57 9.82 11.17
N PHE A 148 -2.00 9.51 9.94
CA PHE A 148 -1.94 8.16 9.40
C PHE A 148 -2.08 8.20 7.87
N ALA A 149 -1.55 7.19 7.20
CA ALA A 149 -1.94 6.85 5.84
C ALA A 149 -2.06 5.33 5.71
N GLN A 150 -3.01 4.88 4.91
CA GLN A 150 -3.20 3.47 4.57
C GLN A 150 -2.55 3.22 3.21
N SER A 151 -1.61 2.28 3.13
CA SER A 151 -0.84 2.04 1.91
C SER A 151 -1.53 1.12 0.91
N THR A 152 -2.41 0.24 1.35
CA THR A 152 -3.03 -0.78 0.48
C THR A 152 -4.44 -1.12 0.96
N GLN A 153 -5.05 -2.13 0.36
CA GLN A 153 -6.35 -2.71 0.75
C GLN A 153 -6.26 -3.57 2.04
N SER A 154 -5.31 -3.27 2.92
CA SER A 154 -5.12 -3.94 4.20
C SER A 154 -6.36 -3.80 5.09
N PHE A 155 -6.73 -4.87 5.81
CA PHE A 155 -7.84 -4.85 6.77
C PHE A 155 -7.49 -4.15 8.06
N VAL A 156 -6.22 -4.28 8.44
CA VAL A 156 -5.63 -3.69 9.62
C VAL A 156 -4.26 -3.22 9.21
N GLU A 157 -3.98 -1.96 9.47
CA GLU A 157 -2.67 -1.37 9.27
C GLU A 157 -2.32 -0.56 10.53
N GLU A 158 -1.24 -0.96 11.18
CA GLU A 158 -0.69 -0.26 12.34
C GLU A 158 0.51 0.59 11.90
N GLN A 159 0.41 1.89 12.15
CA GLN A 159 1.53 2.80 12.12
C GLN A 159 2.04 2.99 13.54
N ARG A 160 3.17 2.38 13.86
CA ARG A 160 3.83 2.48 15.16
C ARG A 160 5.17 3.20 15.05
N THR A 161 5.41 4.13 15.96
CA THR A 161 6.67 4.86 16.10
C THR A 161 7.51 4.29 17.25
N GLY A 162 8.80 4.63 17.31
CA GLY A 162 9.67 4.23 18.42
C GLY A 162 9.21 4.85 19.76
N ALA A 163 9.57 4.22 20.88
CA ALA A 163 9.13 4.64 22.21
C ALA A 163 9.41 6.13 22.47
N GLY A 164 8.40 6.87 22.92
CA GLY A 164 8.50 8.30 23.22
C GLY A 164 8.52 9.22 21.99
N ALA A 165 8.60 8.68 20.78
CA ALA A 165 8.40 9.41 19.52
C ALA A 165 6.93 9.35 19.14
N VAL A 166 6.27 10.51 19.01
CA VAL A 166 4.81 10.57 18.91
C VAL A 166 4.33 11.52 17.83
N ILE A 167 3.08 11.33 17.42
CA ILE A 167 2.29 12.35 16.72
C ILE A 167 1.44 13.07 17.78
N LYS A 168 1.41 14.40 17.76
CA LYS A 168 0.62 15.19 18.70
C LYS A 168 -0.72 15.57 18.10
N LEU A 169 -1.79 15.32 18.85
CA LEU A 169 -3.12 15.86 18.60
C LEU A 169 -3.38 16.96 19.63
N PRO A 170 -3.33 18.26 19.24
CA PRO A 170 -3.54 19.38 20.16
C PRO A 170 -4.95 19.40 20.77
N ALA A 171 -5.15 20.18 21.83
CA ALA A 171 -6.47 20.37 22.44
C ALA A 171 -7.49 20.87 21.41
N ARG A 172 -8.70 20.31 21.43
CA ARG A 172 -9.83 20.70 20.55
C ARG A 172 -9.51 20.57 19.05
N TYR A 173 -8.81 19.50 18.71
CA TYR A 173 -8.60 19.08 17.33
C TYR A 173 -9.49 17.87 17.03
N LYS A 174 -9.79 17.70 15.74
CA LYS A 174 -10.50 16.54 15.21
C LYS A 174 -9.63 15.79 14.23
N VAL A 175 -9.98 14.53 14.01
CA VAL A 175 -9.43 13.70 12.94
C VAL A 175 -10.28 13.89 11.69
N ILE A 176 -9.65 14.03 10.54
CA ILE A 176 -10.30 14.10 9.23
C ILE A 176 -9.45 13.33 8.23
N GLY A 177 -10.08 12.55 7.35
CA GLY A 177 -9.37 11.83 6.30
C GLY A 177 -10.11 11.86 4.97
N SER A 178 -9.32 11.71 3.91
CA SER A 178 -9.77 11.31 2.57
C SER A 178 -9.62 9.80 2.47
N THR A 179 -10.70 9.13 2.08
CA THR A 179 -10.70 7.68 1.85
C THR A 179 -10.98 7.42 0.38
N HIS A 180 -10.19 6.57 -0.25
CA HIS A 180 -10.49 6.03 -1.57
C HIS A 180 -11.09 4.64 -1.37
N MET A 181 -12.33 4.45 -1.83
CA MET A 181 -13.07 3.21 -1.70
C MET A 181 -13.43 2.67 -3.07
N LEU A 182 -13.37 1.34 -3.21
CA LEU A 182 -13.53 0.67 -4.48
C LEU A 182 -14.33 -0.62 -4.31
N ASN A 183 -15.50 -0.69 -4.94
CA ASN A 183 -16.29 -1.90 -5.10
C ASN A 183 -16.21 -2.41 -6.53
N VAL A 184 -15.34 -3.40 -6.76
CA VAL A 184 -15.24 -4.09 -8.07
C VAL A 184 -16.31 -5.16 -8.26
N GLY A 185 -17.15 -5.43 -7.26
CA GLY A 185 -18.18 -6.47 -7.31
C GLY A 185 -19.47 -6.01 -8.00
N PRO A 186 -20.29 -6.96 -8.48
CA PRO A 186 -21.59 -6.67 -9.07
C PRO A 186 -22.71 -6.48 -8.03
N ALA A 187 -22.40 -6.69 -6.75
CA ALA A 187 -23.32 -6.55 -5.65
C ALA A 187 -23.08 -5.22 -4.94
N GLU A 188 -24.16 -4.64 -4.39
CA GLU A 188 -24.04 -3.58 -3.40
C GLU A 188 -23.37 -4.14 -2.16
N VAL A 189 -22.42 -3.39 -1.61
CA VAL A 189 -21.65 -3.79 -0.44
C VAL A 189 -21.72 -2.70 0.62
N ARG A 190 -21.58 -3.11 1.88
CA ARG A 190 -21.41 -2.19 3.00
C ARG A 190 -20.14 -2.54 3.72
N SER A 191 -19.36 -1.51 4.04
CA SER A 191 -18.13 -1.64 4.81
C SER A 191 -18.11 -0.63 5.94
N ASP A 192 -17.41 -0.96 7.01
CA ASP A 192 -17.25 -0.13 8.20
C ASP A 192 -15.77 0.14 8.44
N LEU A 193 -15.48 1.20 9.19
CA LEU A 193 -14.15 1.73 9.40
C LEU A 193 -13.95 2.10 10.86
N PHE A 194 -12.78 1.73 11.38
CA PHE A 194 -12.38 1.88 12.76
C PHE A 194 -10.98 2.50 12.80
N MET A 195 -10.75 3.40 13.75
CA MET A 195 -9.43 3.92 14.05
C MET A 195 -9.18 3.85 15.54
N SER A 196 -8.04 3.26 15.91
CA SER A 196 -7.56 3.20 17.28
C SER A 196 -6.32 4.04 17.45
N PHE A 197 -6.27 4.79 18.55
CA PHE A 197 -5.12 5.54 18.98
C PHE A 197 -4.54 4.90 20.23
N GLU A 198 -3.28 4.48 20.15
CA GLU A 198 -2.47 4.17 21.34
C GLU A 198 -1.84 5.47 21.84
N LEU A 199 -2.31 5.91 23.01
CA LEU A 199 -1.87 7.10 23.70
C LEU A 199 -0.75 6.78 24.67
N ILE A 200 0.20 7.70 24.81
CA ILE A 200 1.24 7.66 25.85
C ILE A 200 1.12 8.87 26.76
N HIS A 201 1.43 8.70 28.05
CA HIS A 201 1.47 9.83 28.98
C HIS A 201 2.47 10.89 28.50
N PRO A 202 2.12 12.19 28.55
CA PRO A 202 3.02 13.28 28.18
C PRO A 202 4.42 13.26 28.84
N ARG A 203 4.59 12.58 29.98
CA ARG A 203 5.84 12.56 30.75
C ARG A 203 6.92 11.76 30.01
N ASP A 204 6.49 10.75 29.26
CA ASP A 204 7.33 9.80 28.52
C ASP A 204 7.54 10.21 27.06
N VAL A 205 6.98 11.35 26.64
CA VAL A 205 7.21 11.90 25.30
C VAL A 205 8.60 12.51 25.21
N GLU A 206 9.38 12.02 24.26
CA GLU A 206 10.74 12.47 23.95
C GLU A 206 10.76 13.37 22.70
N ILE A 207 10.01 13.01 21.66
CA ILE A 207 9.98 13.75 20.39
C ILE A 207 8.58 13.80 19.76
N VAL A 208 8.22 14.94 19.17
CA VAL A 208 7.02 15.09 18.33
C VAL A 208 7.47 15.10 16.87
N LEU A 209 7.02 14.11 16.12
CA LEU A 209 7.43 13.85 14.74
C LEU A 209 6.76 14.82 13.75
N ALA A 210 7.46 15.12 12.66
CA ALA A 210 6.93 15.85 11.52
C ALA A 210 6.79 14.89 10.32
N PRO A 211 5.70 14.99 9.55
CA PRO A 211 5.57 14.24 8.32
C PRO A 211 6.39 14.87 7.20
N PHE A 212 6.85 14.02 6.29
CA PHE A 212 7.25 14.43 4.95
C PHE A 212 6.70 13.47 3.90
N ARG A 213 6.63 13.94 2.67
CA ARG A 213 6.17 13.16 1.53
C ARG A 213 7.22 13.17 0.43
N LEU A 214 7.45 11.99 -0.17
CA LEU A 214 8.10 11.87 -1.48
C LEU A 214 7.06 11.48 -2.52
N THR A 215 6.97 12.17 -3.65
CA THR A 215 6.02 11.82 -4.73
C THR A 215 6.67 11.93 -6.11
N TYR A 216 6.39 10.95 -6.98
CA TYR A 216 6.75 11.01 -8.39
C TYR A 216 5.51 11.21 -9.26
N TYR A 217 5.19 12.47 -9.63
CA TYR A 217 4.02 12.78 -10.45
C TYR A 217 4.23 12.57 -11.96
N ASP A 218 5.46 12.70 -12.46
CA ASP A 218 5.77 12.66 -13.90
C ASP A 218 5.88 11.22 -14.45
N LEU A 219 4.90 10.37 -14.10
CA LEU A 219 4.83 8.99 -14.58
C LEU A 219 4.33 8.93 -16.03
N ASP A 220 5.05 8.19 -16.86
CA ASP A 220 4.65 7.75 -18.20
C ASP A 220 5.15 6.32 -18.39
N ILE A 221 4.51 5.39 -17.69
CA ILE A 221 4.89 3.99 -17.59
C ILE A 221 4.62 3.32 -18.95
N PRO A 222 5.65 2.88 -19.68
CA PRO A 222 5.47 2.41 -21.05
C PRO A 222 4.60 1.14 -21.14
N ALA A 223 3.77 1.05 -22.17
CA ALA A 223 3.02 -0.17 -22.48
C ALA A 223 3.94 -1.39 -22.66
N ASN A 224 3.46 -2.56 -22.23
CA ASN A 224 4.13 -3.87 -22.36
C ASN A 224 5.59 -3.87 -21.88
N ALA A 225 5.86 -3.24 -20.75
CA ALA A 225 7.21 -3.04 -20.27
C ALA A 225 7.30 -3.06 -18.74
N LYS A 226 8.46 -3.52 -18.25
CA LYS A 226 8.90 -3.24 -16.88
C LYS A 226 9.67 -1.92 -16.87
N SER A 227 9.43 -1.08 -15.87
CA SER A 227 10.12 0.19 -15.73
C SER A 227 10.27 0.64 -14.29
N HIS A 228 11.36 1.32 -13.98
CA HIS A 228 11.63 1.99 -12.72
C HIS A 228 11.64 3.51 -12.91
N PHE A 229 11.00 4.22 -11.99
CA PHE A 229 10.99 5.68 -11.93
C PHE A 229 11.67 6.12 -10.64
N THR A 230 12.78 6.85 -10.78
CA THR A 230 13.68 7.20 -9.68
C THR A 230 13.74 8.70 -9.47
N GLY A 231 13.25 9.18 -8.32
CA GLY A 231 13.47 10.55 -7.88
C GLY A 231 14.86 10.69 -7.26
N ILE A 232 15.69 11.55 -7.83
CA ILE A 232 17.03 11.89 -7.31
C ILE A 232 16.92 13.23 -6.58
N CYS A 233 16.92 13.19 -5.26
CA CYS A 233 16.80 14.36 -4.39
C CYS A 233 18.17 14.66 -3.75
N ASP A 234 19.22 14.84 -4.55
CA ASP A 234 20.61 14.99 -4.10
C ASP A 234 20.93 16.39 -3.53
N ASP A 235 20.11 17.39 -3.84
CA ASP A 235 20.15 18.73 -3.23
C ASP A 235 19.34 18.84 -1.92
N PHE A 236 18.72 17.75 -1.44
CA PHE A 236 17.80 17.75 -0.30
C PHE A 236 18.38 18.39 0.97
N ALA A 237 19.65 18.11 1.31
CA ALA A 237 20.29 18.72 2.47
C ALA A 237 20.51 20.24 2.31
N ALA A 238 20.81 20.70 1.08
CA ALA A 238 20.98 22.12 0.78
C ALA A 238 19.64 22.86 0.79
N ASP A 239 18.58 22.23 0.28
CA ASP A 239 17.22 22.78 0.33
C ASP A 239 16.70 22.87 1.78
N TYR A 240 16.97 21.85 2.59
CA TYR A 240 16.69 21.86 4.02
C TYR A 240 17.41 23.01 4.72
N GLU A 241 18.70 23.21 4.45
CA GLU A 241 19.47 24.34 4.99
C GLU A 241 18.93 25.68 4.53
N GLY A 242 18.49 25.78 3.28
CA GLY A 242 17.80 26.96 2.75
C GLY A 242 16.51 27.29 3.50
N ALA A 243 15.75 26.26 3.91
CA ALA A 243 14.47 26.42 4.61
C ALA A 243 14.62 26.67 6.12
N THR A 244 15.60 26.05 6.78
CA THR A 244 15.77 26.10 8.24
C THR A 244 16.88 27.05 8.71
N GLY A 245 17.86 27.33 7.85
CA GLY A 245 19.06 28.09 8.20
C GLY A 245 20.12 27.28 8.96
N GLY A 246 19.97 25.96 9.05
CA GLY A 246 20.92 25.02 9.67
C GLY A 246 21.15 23.77 8.82
N PRO A 247 22.20 22.99 9.09
CA PRO A 247 22.45 21.75 8.35
C PRO A 247 21.30 20.75 8.51
N LEU A 248 21.20 19.79 7.59
CA LEU A 248 20.24 18.68 7.70
C LEU A 248 20.35 17.99 9.06
N ASP A 249 19.27 18.09 9.83
CA ASP A 249 19.07 17.46 11.13
C ASP A 249 17.71 16.74 11.07
N MET A 250 17.78 15.45 10.74
CA MET A 250 16.61 14.62 10.50
C MET A 250 16.89 13.19 10.90
N LYS A 251 16.00 12.59 11.70
CA LYS A 251 15.99 11.14 11.95
C LYS A 251 14.67 10.54 11.51
N LEU A 252 14.73 9.52 10.66
CA LEU A 252 13.55 8.84 10.12
C LEU A 252 13.07 7.76 11.10
N HIS A 253 11.79 7.84 11.51
CA HIS A 253 11.17 6.88 12.43
C HIS A 253 10.23 5.90 11.72
N TYR A 254 9.62 6.32 10.61
CA TYR A 254 8.67 5.52 9.87
C TYR A 254 8.68 5.88 8.38
N ALA A 255 8.52 4.89 7.51
CA ALA A 255 8.34 5.09 6.07
C ALA A 255 7.24 4.16 5.54
N LEU A 256 6.35 4.69 4.71
CA LEU A 256 5.22 4.00 4.12
C LEU A 256 5.12 4.32 2.63
N PRO A 257 5.62 3.45 1.74
CA PRO A 257 5.47 3.59 0.31
C PRO A 257 4.07 3.18 -0.17
N HIS A 258 3.68 3.70 -1.34
CA HIS A 258 2.41 3.40 -1.99
C HIS A 258 2.54 3.45 -3.52
N TYR A 259 1.94 2.44 -4.17
CA TYR A 259 1.73 2.28 -5.60
C TYR A 259 0.50 1.42 -5.87
N HIS A 260 -0.04 1.42 -7.09
CA HIS A 260 -1.20 0.61 -7.46
C HIS A 260 -0.76 -0.72 -8.10
N TYR A 261 -1.68 -1.36 -8.82
CA TYR A 261 -1.62 -2.78 -9.16
C TYR A 261 -0.49 -3.18 -10.13
N LEU A 262 -0.01 -2.24 -10.96
CA LEU A 262 1.14 -2.45 -11.83
C LEU A 262 2.46 -2.30 -11.06
N GLY A 263 2.45 -1.63 -9.91
CA GLY A 263 3.66 -1.45 -9.12
C GLY A 263 4.18 -2.77 -8.58
N ASP A 264 5.47 -3.05 -8.77
CA ASP A 264 6.11 -4.30 -8.38
C ASP A 264 7.43 -4.08 -7.63
N TYR A 265 7.75 -2.83 -7.28
CA TYR A 265 8.99 -2.52 -6.59
C TYR A 265 8.91 -1.15 -5.91
N PHE A 266 9.50 -1.05 -4.72
CA PHE A 266 9.86 0.22 -4.11
C PHE A 266 11.25 0.14 -3.50
N ASP A 267 12.01 1.23 -3.55
CA ASP A 267 13.26 1.37 -2.81
C ASP A 267 13.47 2.80 -2.33
N LEU A 268 13.89 2.95 -1.07
CA LEU A 268 14.39 4.18 -0.49
C LEU A 268 15.88 4.01 -0.18
N THR A 269 16.71 4.82 -0.83
CA THR A 269 18.18 4.83 -0.67
C THR A 269 18.67 6.18 -0.15
N VAL A 270 19.62 6.16 0.78
CA VAL A 270 20.28 7.38 1.29
C VAL A 270 21.45 7.77 0.39
N LEU A 271 21.59 9.08 0.12
CA LEU A 271 22.70 9.65 -0.65
C LEU A 271 23.62 10.46 0.26
N GLY A 272 24.92 10.24 0.14
CA GLY A 272 25.95 10.93 0.91
C GLY A 272 26.02 10.52 2.39
N GLY A 273 26.99 11.09 3.10
CA GLY A 273 27.18 10.82 4.52
C GLY A 273 27.59 9.39 4.85
N PRO A 274 27.42 8.95 6.11
CA PRO A 274 27.80 7.61 6.56
C PRO A 274 26.97 6.46 5.95
N LEU A 275 25.79 6.76 5.40
CA LEU A 275 24.84 5.79 4.86
C LEU A 275 24.78 5.81 3.33
N ASP A 276 25.72 6.47 2.66
CA ASP A 276 25.72 6.63 1.20
C ASP A 276 25.53 5.30 0.45
N GLY A 277 24.52 5.28 -0.43
CA GLY A 277 24.17 4.12 -1.24
C GLY A 277 23.44 2.99 -0.49
N THR A 278 23.05 3.21 0.77
CA THR A 278 22.32 2.21 1.55
C THR A 278 20.83 2.25 1.22
N SER A 279 20.29 1.13 0.72
CA SER A 279 18.85 0.88 0.69
C SER A 279 18.34 0.64 2.11
N VAL A 280 17.42 1.49 2.56
CA VAL A 280 16.92 1.51 3.94
C VAL A 280 15.48 1.02 4.04
N HIS A 281 14.73 0.99 2.94
CA HIS A 281 13.42 0.33 2.85
C HIS A 281 13.20 -0.12 1.41
N SER A 282 12.88 -1.40 1.21
CA SER A 282 12.67 -1.96 -0.12
C SER A 282 11.52 -2.94 -0.10
N ILE A 283 10.68 -2.90 -1.13
CA ILE A 283 9.58 -3.83 -1.35
C ILE A 283 9.76 -4.43 -2.74
N SER A 284 9.51 -5.72 -2.87
CA SER A 284 9.48 -6.41 -4.15
C SER A 284 8.15 -7.12 -4.32
N GLY A 285 7.57 -6.95 -5.50
CA GLY A 285 6.22 -7.37 -5.84
C GLY A 285 5.14 -6.40 -5.35
N PHE A 286 3.92 -6.74 -5.75
CA PHE A 286 2.69 -6.15 -5.23
C PHE A 286 2.07 -7.09 -4.21
N ASN A 287 1.78 -6.60 -3.01
CA ASN A 287 0.99 -7.26 -1.97
C ASN A 287 -0.12 -6.29 -1.50
N GLY A 288 -1.26 -6.83 -1.07
CA GLY A 288 -2.34 -6.04 -0.43
C GLY A 288 -2.09 -5.79 1.06
N GLU A 289 -0.82 -5.79 1.49
CA GLU A 289 -0.42 -5.78 2.90
C GLU A 289 -0.05 -4.38 3.37
N ALA A 290 0.01 -4.19 4.69
CA ALA A 290 0.55 -2.99 5.31
C ALA A 290 2.06 -2.88 5.03
N ASN A 291 2.45 -1.90 4.23
CA ASN A 291 3.82 -1.77 3.71
C ASN A 291 4.71 -0.81 4.53
N GLY A 292 4.25 -0.46 5.73
CA GLY A 292 4.93 0.42 6.67
C GLY A 292 6.17 -0.21 7.28
N LYS A 293 7.21 0.60 7.43
CA LYS A 293 8.44 0.22 8.14
C LYS A 293 8.74 1.21 9.25
N THR A 294 8.77 0.71 10.48
CA THR A 294 9.31 1.41 11.64
C THR A 294 10.82 1.24 11.72
N PHE A 295 11.52 2.32 12.05
CA PHE A 295 12.96 2.33 12.30
C PHE A 295 13.20 2.47 13.81
N ASP A 296 13.71 1.41 14.43
CA ASP A 296 14.08 1.38 15.85
C ASP A 296 15.48 0.74 16.04
N PRO A 297 16.52 1.52 16.37
CA PRO A 297 16.52 2.98 16.59
C PRO A 297 16.19 3.77 15.30
N PRO A 298 15.78 5.05 15.41
CA PRO A 298 15.49 5.87 14.22
C PRO A 298 16.74 6.02 13.35
N LEU A 299 16.53 6.08 12.04
CA LEU A 299 17.60 6.21 11.06
C LEU A 299 18.09 7.66 11.00
N ASP A 300 19.29 7.91 11.53
CA ASP A 300 19.93 9.22 11.53
C ASP A 300 20.44 9.59 10.13
N LEU A 301 19.88 10.65 9.56
CA LEU A 301 20.24 11.16 8.22
C LEU A 301 21.26 12.31 8.30
N THR A 302 21.84 12.58 9.47
CA THR A 302 22.85 13.63 9.64
C THR A 302 24.03 13.40 8.71
N GLY A 303 24.36 14.43 7.91
CA GLY A 303 25.45 14.40 6.95
C GLY A 303 25.13 13.71 5.62
N ALA A 304 23.93 13.16 5.43
CA ALA A 304 23.42 12.81 4.11
C ALA A 304 23.33 14.07 3.23
N THR A 305 23.55 13.92 1.93
CA THR A 305 23.28 14.98 0.94
C THR A 305 21.85 14.91 0.44
N GLY A 306 21.25 13.71 0.44
CA GLY A 306 19.84 13.57 0.13
C GLY A 306 19.31 12.14 0.07
N LEU A 307 18.24 11.96 -0.70
CA LEU A 307 17.51 10.70 -0.81
C LEU A 307 17.30 10.33 -2.28
N ARG A 308 17.24 9.03 -2.54
CA ARG A 308 16.74 8.45 -3.78
C ARG A 308 15.54 7.59 -3.45
N PHE A 309 14.44 7.76 -4.16
CA PHE A 309 13.30 6.86 -4.05
C PHE A 309 12.91 6.34 -5.44
N THR A 310 12.65 5.04 -5.52
CA THR A 310 12.37 4.34 -6.77
C THR A 310 11.05 3.63 -6.63
N CYS A 311 10.16 3.77 -7.62
CA CYS A 311 9.00 2.92 -7.79
C CYS A 311 9.14 2.15 -9.10
N GLY A 312 8.94 0.84 -9.06
CA GLY A 312 8.96 -0.01 -10.23
C GLY A 312 7.58 -0.53 -10.57
N TYR A 313 7.39 -0.77 -11.87
CA TYR A 313 6.13 -1.20 -12.45
C TYR A 313 6.35 -2.28 -13.49
N ASP A 314 5.44 -3.24 -13.53
CA ASP A 314 5.24 -4.19 -14.62
C ASP A 314 3.95 -3.84 -15.36
N ASN A 315 4.08 -3.01 -16.40
CA ASN A 315 2.94 -2.61 -17.21
C ASN A 315 2.71 -3.60 -18.36
N TRP A 316 1.92 -4.62 -18.09
CA TRP A 316 1.44 -5.62 -19.06
C TRP A 316 0.29 -5.11 -19.95
N ARG A 317 -0.11 -3.83 -19.83
CA ARG A 317 -1.14 -3.21 -20.65
C ARG A 317 -0.59 -2.74 -21.99
N ASP A 318 -1.47 -2.56 -22.97
CA ASP A 318 -1.12 -2.08 -24.31
C ASP A 318 -1.11 -0.55 -24.44
N VAL A 319 -1.31 0.15 -23.32
CA VAL A 319 -1.29 1.60 -23.20
C VAL A 319 -0.28 2.05 -22.15
N ASN A 320 0.25 3.26 -22.34
CA ASN A 320 1.04 3.90 -21.29
C ASN A 320 0.13 4.27 -20.11
N VAL A 321 0.68 4.21 -18.90
CA VAL A 321 -0.03 4.51 -17.66
C VAL A 321 0.65 5.70 -16.97
N GLY A 322 -0.13 6.69 -16.55
CA GLY A 322 0.35 7.89 -15.89
C GLY A 322 0.02 7.91 -14.40
N TRP A 323 0.15 9.10 -13.81
CA TRP A 323 -0.22 9.36 -12.42
C TRP A 323 -1.73 9.49 -12.22
N GLY A 324 -2.29 8.79 -11.23
CA GLY A 324 -3.68 9.02 -10.80
C GLY A 324 -4.32 7.83 -10.09
N ILE A 325 -5.66 7.88 -10.01
CA ILE A 325 -6.53 6.81 -9.49
C ILE A 325 -7.17 5.99 -10.64
N GLY A 326 -7.98 4.97 -10.32
CA GLY A 326 -8.62 4.10 -11.29
C GLY A 326 -7.61 3.20 -12.03
N ASP A 327 -7.50 3.40 -13.35
CA ASP A 327 -6.57 2.65 -14.20
C ASP A 327 -5.15 3.27 -14.27
N GLN A 328 -4.88 4.29 -13.46
CA GLN A 328 -3.59 4.96 -13.35
C GLN A 328 -2.75 4.42 -12.16
N GLU A 329 -1.50 4.87 -12.06
CA GLU A 329 -0.55 4.42 -11.04
C GLU A 329 -0.13 5.52 -10.06
N MET A 330 0.47 5.07 -8.95
CA MET A 330 1.08 5.94 -7.95
C MET A 330 2.49 5.50 -7.54
N CYS A 331 3.24 6.44 -6.97
CA CYS A 331 4.58 6.40 -6.40
C CYS A 331 4.66 7.50 -5.35
N VAL A 332 4.20 7.18 -4.15
CA VAL A 332 4.26 8.06 -2.97
C VAL A 332 5.00 7.35 -1.86
N MET A 333 5.66 8.10 -0.99
CA MET A 333 6.02 7.62 0.34
C MET A 333 5.68 8.67 1.38
N LEU A 334 4.93 8.27 2.42
CA LEU A 334 4.82 9.02 3.67
C LEU A 334 6.01 8.64 4.56
N GLY A 335 6.68 9.63 5.12
CA GLY A 335 7.64 9.42 6.19
C GLY A 335 7.33 10.25 7.43
N LEU A 336 7.68 9.72 8.60
CA LEU A 336 7.62 10.44 9.88
C LEU A 336 9.03 10.60 10.44
N ALA A 337 9.42 11.82 10.76
CA ALA A 337 10.79 12.13 11.16
C ALA A 337 10.86 13.09 12.35
N GLU A 338 11.92 12.94 13.14
CA GLU A 338 12.42 13.98 14.03
C GLU A 338 13.03 15.07 13.16
N THR A 339 12.34 16.21 13.02
CA THR A 339 12.79 17.38 12.25
C THR A 339 11.98 18.64 12.60
N GLU A 340 12.46 19.81 12.18
CA GLU A 340 11.86 21.12 12.51
C GLU A 340 10.74 21.57 11.54
N ILE A 341 10.70 20.99 10.33
CA ILE A 341 9.80 21.41 9.23
C ILE A 341 9.00 20.22 8.69
N LEU A 342 7.82 20.51 8.14
CA LEU A 342 7.12 19.59 7.23
C LEU A 342 7.74 19.74 5.84
N MET A 343 7.80 18.65 5.08
CA MET A 343 8.40 18.66 3.75
C MET A 343 7.53 17.93 2.73
N ASP A 344 7.45 18.49 1.53
CA ASP A 344 6.91 17.84 0.34
C ASP A 344 7.99 17.85 -0.74
N VAL A 345 8.42 16.67 -1.16
CA VAL A 345 9.51 16.48 -2.12
C VAL A 345 8.95 15.76 -3.32
N THR A 346 8.99 16.42 -4.47
CA THR A 346 8.16 16.01 -5.61
C THR A 346 8.94 16.02 -6.92
N VAL A 347 8.80 14.96 -7.71
CA VAL A 347 9.15 14.99 -9.14
C VAL A 347 7.90 15.41 -9.90
N ASN A 348 7.88 16.64 -10.43
CA ASN A 348 6.73 17.16 -11.18
C ASN A 348 6.93 17.12 -12.71
N GLY A 349 8.13 16.80 -13.16
CA GLY A 349 8.50 16.90 -14.56
C GLY A 349 9.99 16.64 -14.79
N GLY A 350 10.36 16.42 -16.04
CA GLY A 350 11.76 16.31 -16.44
C GLY A 350 12.31 14.89 -16.35
N SER A 351 11.44 13.89 -16.28
CA SER A 351 11.82 12.48 -16.38
C SER A 351 12.57 12.21 -17.68
N VAL A 352 13.71 11.55 -17.56
CA VAL A 352 14.52 11.12 -18.70
C VAL A 352 14.79 9.63 -18.60
N ALA A 353 14.69 8.92 -19.72
CA ALA A 353 15.14 7.55 -19.81
C ALA A 353 16.67 7.52 -19.74
N VAL A 354 17.23 6.81 -18.76
CA VAL A 354 18.68 6.73 -18.51
C VAL A 354 19.28 5.40 -18.95
N GLY A 355 18.45 4.42 -19.29
CA GLY A 355 18.91 3.15 -19.83
C GLY A 355 17.91 2.03 -19.64
N GLN A 356 18.41 0.81 -19.75
CA GLN A 356 17.66 -0.40 -19.46
C GLN A 356 18.61 -1.38 -18.75
N THR A 357 18.17 -1.97 -17.65
CA THR A 357 18.91 -2.96 -16.86
C THR A 357 18.07 -4.22 -16.74
N ASP A 358 18.61 -5.37 -17.16
CA ASP A 358 17.91 -6.67 -17.08
C ASP A 358 16.47 -6.68 -17.63
N GLY A 359 16.23 -5.91 -18.69
CA GLY A 359 14.92 -5.79 -19.32
C GLY A 359 14.01 -4.71 -18.75
N VAL A 360 14.39 -4.06 -17.64
CA VAL A 360 13.65 -2.97 -16.98
C VAL A 360 14.13 -1.63 -17.50
N PHE A 361 13.22 -0.79 -18.00
CA PHE A 361 13.55 0.59 -18.41
C PHE A 361 13.76 1.47 -17.19
N GLU A 362 14.82 2.27 -17.21
CA GLU A 362 15.20 3.13 -16.08
C GLU A 362 14.90 4.60 -16.43
N TYR A 363 14.13 5.26 -15.58
CA TYR A 363 13.79 6.67 -15.66
C TYR A 363 14.28 7.41 -14.41
N GLU A 364 14.86 8.60 -14.61
CA GLU A 364 15.33 9.45 -13.53
C GLU A 364 14.84 10.89 -13.70
N ALA A 365 14.61 11.57 -12.58
CA ALA A 365 14.32 13.00 -12.54
C ALA A 365 14.81 13.62 -11.22
N GLY A 366 15.11 14.93 -11.27
CA GLY A 366 15.43 15.70 -10.09
C GLY A 366 14.18 16.05 -9.26
N CYS A 367 14.34 16.18 -7.95
CA CYS A 367 13.26 16.53 -7.04
C CYS A 367 13.10 18.04 -6.86
N ASN A 368 11.86 18.48 -6.66
CA ASN A 368 11.54 19.81 -6.14
C ASN A 368 11.25 19.70 -4.64
N PHE A 369 11.85 20.57 -3.84
CA PHE A 369 11.64 20.63 -2.40
C PHE A 369 10.71 21.78 -2.01
N PHE A 370 9.75 21.48 -1.12
CA PHE A 370 8.96 22.48 -0.42
C PHE A 370 8.96 22.17 1.08
N GLY A 371 9.44 23.11 1.88
CA GLY A 371 9.51 22.98 3.34
C GLY A 371 8.77 24.12 4.04
N ILE A 372 7.98 23.80 5.07
CA ILE A 372 7.31 24.79 5.92
C ILE A 372 7.51 24.47 7.40
N PRO A 373 7.55 25.48 8.28
CA PRO A 373 7.58 25.25 9.73
C PRO A 373 6.36 24.44 10.20
N LYS A 374 6.55 23.64 11.24
CA LYS A 374 5.45 23.00 11.98
C LYS A 374 4.46 24.03 12.51
N ASP A 375 3.20 23.64 12.61
CA ASP A 375 2.20 24.44 13.34
C ASP A 375 2.69 24.71 14.78
N VAL A 376 2.37 25.89 15.30
CA VAL A 376 2.86 26.34 16.62
C VAL A 376 2.37 25.45 17.77
N GLN A 377 1.34 24.63 17.55
CA GLN A 377 0.85 23.66 18.53
C GLN A 377 1.58 22.32 18.48
N GLN A 378 2.32 22.03 17.40
CA GLN A 378 3.12 20.81 17.21
C GLN A 378 4.48 20.89 17.94
N THR A 379 4.39 21.02 19.26
CA THR A 379 5.52 21.19 20.19
C THR A 379 5.55 20.08 21.23
N LEU A 380 6.72 19.84 21.83
CA LEU A 380 6.87 18.93 22.97
C LEU A 380 5.90 19.28 24.12
N PRO A 381 5.50 18.29 24.93
CA PRO A 381 4.62 18.53 26.05
C PRO A 381 5.18 19.54 27.04
N SER A 382 4.29 20.42 27.51
CA SER A 382 4.63 21.42 28.52
C SER A 382 4.93 20.78 29.88
N ALA A 383 5.61 21.51 30.77
CA ALA A 383 5.86 21.02 32.13
C ALA A 383 4.55 20.75 32.90
N ALA A 384 3.47 21.47 32.58
CA ALA A 384 2.16 21.21 33.19
C ALA A 384 1.56 19.90 32.70
N GLU A 385 1.66 19.60 31.40
CA GLU A 385 1.21 18.32 30.82
C GLU A 385 1.99 17.13 31.36
N ARG A 386 3.33 17.25 31.48
CA ARG A 386 4.18 16.17 32.00
C ARG A 386 3.89 15.81 33.45
N ASN A 387 3.59 16.81 34.28
CA ASN A 387 3.30 16.64 35.72
C ASN A 387 1.81 16.43 36.01
N GLY A 388 0.95 16.58 35.00
CA GLY A 388 -0.49 16.42 35.11
C GLY A 388 -0.93 14.95 35.11
N PRO A 389 -2.23 14.69 35.27
CA PRO A 389 -2.79 13.35 35.10
C PRO A 389 -2.70 12.90 33.64
N PHE A 390 -2.75 11.59 33.41
CA PHE A 390 -2.92 11.04 32.07
C PHE A 390 -4.36 11.26 31.58
N ASN A 391 -4.53 12.24 30.70
CA ASN A 391 -5.82 12.57 30.13
C ASN A 391 -6.12 11.67 28.93
N VAL A 392 -7.07 10.76 29.10
CA VAL A 392 -7.56 9.86 28.05
C VAL A 392 -8.98 10.30 27.66
N PRO A 393 -9.22 10.72 26.41
CA PRO A 393 -10.56 11.07 25.94
C PRO A 393 -11.53 9.88 26.03
N PRO A 394 -12.86 10.14 26.02
CA PRO A 394 -13.84 9.05 25.97
C PRO A 394 -13.63 8.13 24.76
N SER A 395 -13.57 6.82 25.01
CA SER A 395 -13.60 5.79 23.96
C SER A 395 -15.05 5.37 23.69
N GLY A 396 -15.36 5.06 22.43
CA GLY A 396 -16.66 4.49 22.04
C GLY A 396 -16.83 3.00 22.39
N ASP A 397 -15.74 2.33 22.80
CA ASP A 397 -15.64 0.90 23.17
C ASP A 397 -16.49 -0.08 22.36
N GLU A 398 -16.42 0.04 21.04
CA GLU A 398 -16.42 -1.10 20.14
C GLU A 398 -14.95 -1.28 19.74
N GLY A 399 -14.25 -2.27 20.31
CA GLY A 399 -12.88 -2.58 19.87
C GLY A 399 -12.82 -2.87 18.37
N ILE A 400 -11.62 -2.91 17.80
CA ILE A 400 -11.45 -3.28 16.39
C ILE A 400 -12.06 -4.68 16.16
N PRO A 401 -12.97 -4.84 15.18
CA PRO A 401 -13.49 -6.16 14.85
C PRO A 401 -12.33 -7.06 14.38
N PRO A 402 -12.40 -8.38 14.61
CA PRO A 402 -11.41 -9.28 14.05
C PRO A 402 -11.40 -9.15 12.52
N VAL A 403 -10.21 -9.23 11.93
CA VAL A 403 -10.06 -9.37 10.48
C VAL A 403 -10.94 -10.55 10.05
N PRO A 404 -11.84 -10.40 9.06
CA PRO A 404 -12.59 -11.51 8.53
C PRO A 404 -11.65 -12.61 8.09
N GLU A 405 -11.82 -13.82 8.64
CA GLU A 405 -11.09 -14.99 8.16
C GLU A 405 -11.56 -15.29 6.73
N CYS A 406 -10.61 -15.48 5.81
CA CYS A 406 -10.94 -16.04 4.51
C CYS A 406 -11.40 -17.49 4.72
N VAL A 407 -12.54 -17.85 4.15
CA VAL A 407 -13.10 -19.20 4.19
C VAL A 407 -13.20 -19.72 2.76
N ASP A 408 -12.73 -20.94 2.53
CA ASP A 408 -12.89 -21.62 1.25
C ASP A 408 -14.37 -21.75 0.87
N HIS A 409 -14.63 -21.74 -0.43
CA HIS A 409 -15.97 -21.84 -1.01
C HIS A 409 -16.75 -23.07 -0.49
N ASP A 410 -18.03 -22.91 -0.17
CA ASP A 410 -18.89 -24.06 0.13
C ASP A 410 -19.33 -24.78 -1.17
N PRO A 411 -18.83 -26.02 -1.44
CA PRO A 411 -19.20 -26.76 -2.64
C PRO A 411 -20.69 -27.16 -2.67
N GLY A 412 -21.43 -27.03 -1.56
CA GLY A 412 -22.86 -27.28 -1.50
C GLY A 412 -23.74 -26.16 -2.08
N VAL A 413 -23.22 -24.93 -2.17
CA VAL A 413 -23.99 -23.76 -2.62
C VAL A 413 -24.32 -23.88 -4.11
N GLN A 414 -25.53 -23.44 -4.47
CA GLN A 414 -26.04 -23.44 -5.85
C GLN A 414 -26.00 -22.02 -6.43
N PRO A 415 -25.76 -21.87 -7.74
CA PRO A 415 -25.73 -20.56 -8.35
C PRO A 415 -27.12 -19.91 -8.38
N SER A 416 -27.15 -18.58 -8.25
CA SER A 416 -28.38 -17.77 -8.35
C SER A 416 -28.82 -17.55 -9.80
N LEU A 417 -27.92 -17.76 -10.77
CA LEU A 417 -28.14 -17.63 -12.20
C LEU A 417 -27.95 -18.98 -12.90
N ALA A 418 -28.46 -19.09 -14.14
CA ALA A 418 -28.18 -20.27 -14.96
C ALA A 418 -26.67 -20.34 -15.29
N PRO A 419 -26.03 -21.51 -15.16
CA PRO A 419 -24.58 -21.67 -15.37
C PRO A 419 -24.23 -21.70 -16.87
N THR A 420 -24.27 -20.52 -17.50
CA THR A 420 -23.88 -20.30 -18.90
C THR A 420 -22.68 -19.37 -18.95
N LEU A 421 -21.87 -19.47 -20.01
CA LEU A 421 -20.72 -18.58 -20.18
C LEU A 421 -21.13 -17.11 -20.16
N ALA A 422 -22.25 -16.76 -20.79
CA ALA A 422 -22.78 -15.38 -20.77
C ALA A 422 -23.08 -14.86 -19.35
N ASN A 423 -23.58 -15.72 -18.46
CA ASN A 423 -23.85 -15.31 -17.07
C ASN A 423 -22.56 -15.27 -16.25
N VAL A 424 -21.61 -16.20 -16.48
CA VAL A 424 -20.28 -16.15 -15.85
C VAL A 424 -19.55 -14.87 -16.25
N GLU A 425 -19.54 -14.52 -17.54
CA GLU A 425 -18.93 -13.30 -18.04
C GLU A 425 -19.53 -12.05 -17.38
N ALA A 426 -20.87 -11.94 -17.40
CA ALA A 426 -21.57 -10.76 -16.90
C ALA A 426 -21.55 -10.62 -15.37
N ALA A 427 -21.62 -11.73 -14.64
CA ALA A 427 -21.75 -11.73 -13.18
C ALA A 427 -20.44 -11.96 -12.44
N VAL A 428 -19.38 -12.42 -13.10
CA VAL A 428 -18.09 -12.74 -12.47
C VAL A 428 -16.95 -12.03 -13.18
N PHE A 429 -16.73 -12.26 -14.47
CA PHE A 429 -15.53 -11.75 -15.13
C PHE A 429 -15.54 -10.23 -15.31
N GLN A 430 -16.61 -9.66 -15.87
CA GLN A 430 -16.79 -8.22 -16.03
C GLN A 430 -16.60 -7.44 -14.72
N PRO A 431 -17.29 -7.79 -13.61
CA PRO A 431 -17.06 -7.14 -12.33
C PRO A 431 -15.69 -7.41 -11.75
N SER A 432 -15.39 -8.67 -11.48
CA SER A 432 -14.36 -8.97 -10.50
C SER A 432 -12.99 -9.21 -11.10
N CYS A 433 -12.91 -9.37 -12.43
CA CYS A 433 -11.67 -9.70 -13.12
C CYS A 433 -11.25 -8.63 -14.14
N MET A 434 -12.20 -7.88 -14.71
CA MET A 434 -11.93 -6.91 -15.80
C MET A 434 -12.01 -5.44 -15.38
N PHE A 435 -12.69 -5.11 -14.28
CA PHE A 435 -13.02 -3.72 -13.93
C PHE A 435 -11.79 -2.82 -13.68
N ASN A 436 -10.72 -3.34 -13.08
CA ASN A 436 -9.41 -2.67 -12.96
C ASN A 436 -8.43 -3.05 -14.08
N ALA A 437 -8.97 -3.46 -15.23
CA ALA A 437 -8.25 -3.95 -16.38
C ALA A 437 -7.29 -5.11 -16.08
N CYS A 438 -7.51 -5.93 -15.05
CA CYS A 438 -6.62 -7.06 -14.75
C CYS A 438 -6.67 -8.16 -15.80
N HIS A 439 -7.87 -8.49 -16.29
CA HIS A 439 -8.07 -9.50 -17.34
C HIS A 439 -8.96 -8.97 -18.47
N GLY A 440 -8.92 -7.66 -18.74
CA GLY A 440 -9.67 -7.03 -19.83
C GLY A 440 -8.84 -6.87 -21.12
N SER A 441 -9.44 -6.28 -22.15
CA SER A 441 -8.76 -6.06 -23.43
C SER A 441 -7.56 -5.11 -23.36
N SER A 442 -7.64 -4.07 -22.51
CA SER A 442 -6.54 -3.14 -22.22
C SER A 442 -5.54 -3.69 -21.20
N GLY A 443 -5.80 -4.86 -20.64
CA GLY A 443 -4.92 -5.45 -19.66
C GLY A 443 -5.17 -6.94 -19.46
N GLN A 444 -4.16 -7.72 -19.81
CA GLN A 444 -4.18 -9.17 -19.79
C GLN A 444 -3.14 -9.68 -18.79
N ALA A 445 -3.42 -9.59 -17.49
CA ALA A 445 -2.54 -10.15 -16.46
C ALA A 445 -2.35 -11.64 -16.73
N ALA A 446 -1.07 -12.07 -16.71
CA ALA A 446 -0.63 -13.39 -17.14
C ALA A 446 -1.03 -13.78 -18.59
N GLY A 447 -1.39 -12.79 -19.42
CA GLY A 447 -1.82 -12.97 -20.82
C GLY A 447 -3.28 -13.35 -21.01
N LEU A 448 -4.12 -13.28 -19.97
CA LEU A 448 -5.53 -13.71 -20.04
C LEU A 448 -6.48 -12.55 -20.37
N ASP A 449 -7.25 -12.66 -21.46
CA ASP A 449 -8.26 -11.69 -21.90
C ASP A 449 -9.70 -12.23 -21.75
N LEU A 450 -10.34 -11.91 -20.64
CA LEU A 450 -11.74 -12.26 -20.37
C LEU A 450 -12.75 -11.39 -21.14
N GLN A 451 -12.28 -10.42 -21.92
CA GLN A 451 -13.07 -9.57 -22.82
C GLN A 451 -12.96 -10.01 -24.28
N SER A 452 -12.23 -11.11 -24.54
CA SER A 452 -12.01 -11.65 -25.88
C SER A 452 -13.34 -11.94 -26.59
N PRO A 453 -13.49 -11.53 -27.87
CA PRO A 453 -14.65 -11.92 -28.69
C PRO A 453 -14.79 -13.44 -28.85
N SER A 454 -13.73 -14.21 -28.55
CA SER A 454 -13.71 -15.68 -28.52
C SER A 454 -13.44 -16.20 -27.10
N LEU A 455 -14.10 -15.60 -26.09
CA LEU A 455 -13.92 -15.90 -24.66
C LEU A 455 -13.85 -17.40 -24.34
N LEU A 456 -14.73 -18.22 -24.91
CA LEU A 456 -14.69 -19.67 -24.65
C LEU A 456 -13.37 -20.30 -25.09
N THR A 457 -12.87 -19.93 -26.26
CA THR A 457 -11.57 -20.42 -26.76
C THR A 457 -10.43 -19.91 -25.90
N GLU A 458 -10.49 -18.64 -25.48
CA GLU A 458 -9.51 -18.10 -24.54
C GLU A 458 -9.47 -18.95 -23.26
N LEU A 459 -10.62 -19.20 -22.62
CA LEU A 459 -10.67 -19.97 -21.37
C LEU A 459 -10.18 -21.42 -21.49
N LEU A 460 -10.40 -22.07 -22.63
CA LEU A 460 -10.02 -23.48 -22.85
C LEU A 460 -8.58 -23.66 -23.30
N ASP A 461 -8.05 -22.74 -24.10
CA ASP A 461 -6.73 -22.86 -24.71
C ASP A 461 -5.65 -22.03 -23.99
N HIS A 462 -6.03 -21.21 -23.00
CA HIS A 462 -5.11 -20.33 -22.28
C HIS A 462 -4.06 -21.11 -21.46
N GLN A 463 -2.79 -20.79 -21.67
CA GLN A 463 -1.69 -21.36 -20.93
C GLN A 463 -1.54 -20.67 -19.57
N VAL A 464 -1.88 -21.40 -18.50
CA VAL A 464 -1.75 -20.91 -17.12
C VAL A 464 -0.28 -20.64 -16.76
N GLN A 465 0.03 -19.40 -16.38
CA GLN A 465 1.37 -19.02 -15.90
C GLN A 465 1.59 -19.36 -14.41
N GLY A 466 0.55 -19.22 -13.57
CA GLY A 466 0.63 -19.44 -12.12
C GLY A 466 0.77 -20.91 -11.70
N ASN A 467 0.38 -21.84 -12.57
CA ASN A 467 0.50 -23.29 -12.39
C ASN A 467 0.76 -23.94 -13.78
N PRO A 468 1.99 -23.86 -14.30
CA PRO A 468 2.30 -24.30 -15.65
C PRO A 468 1.95 -25.78 -15.90
N GLY A 469 1.12 -26.03 -16.91
CA GLY A 469 0.68 -27.37 -17.30
C GLY A 469 -0.76 -27.69 -16.88
N ALA A 470 -1.36 -26.89 -15.99
CA ALA A 470 -2.78 -27.00 -15.67
C ALA A 470 -3.66 -26.38 -16.77
N SER A 471 -4.88 -26.92 -16.93
CA SER A 471 -5.94 -26.31 -17.73
C SER A 471 -6.53 -25.11 -16.96
N LEU A 472 -6.69 -23.95 -17.60
CA LEU A 472 -7.41 -22.84 -16.99
C LEU A 472 -8.86 -23.26 -16.70
N VAL A 473 -9.50 -23.88 -17.70
CA VAL A 473 -10.79 -24.56 -17.59
C VAL A 473 -10.68 -25.96 -18.18
N GLU A 474 -10.98 -26.98 -17.39
CA GLU A 474 -11.13 -28.37 -17.80
C GLU A 474 -12.62 -28.74 -17.89
N PRO A 475 -13.19 -28.88 -19.09
CA PRO A 475 -14.63 -29.15 -19.25
C PRO A 475 -15.11 -30.39 -18.51
N GLY A 476 -16.08 -30.20 -17.61
CA GLY A 476 -16.67 -31.27 -16.80
C GLY A 476 -15.90 -31.58 -15.51
N ASP A 477 -14.76 -30.92 -15.25
CA ASP A 477 -13.95 -31.12 -14.06
C ASP A 477 -13.58 -29.78 -13.39
N PRO A 478 -14.47 -29.24 -12.52
CA PRO A 478 -14.19 -28.02 -11.78
C PRO A 478 -12.92 -28.12 -10.92
N GLU A 479 -12.70 -29.24 -10.25
CA GLU A 479 -11.54 -29.45 -9.38
C GLU A 479 -10.24 -29.50 -10.19
N GLY A 480 -10.28 -30.02 -11.42
CA GLY A 480 -9.16 -29.98 -12.35
C GLY A 480 -8.93 -28.61 -13.03
N SER A 481 -9.81 -27.63 -12.82
CA SER A 481 -9.76 -26.32 -13.47
C SER A 481 -9.06 -25.28 -12.59
N TRP A 482 -7.95 -24.72 -13.08
CA TRP A 482 -7.19 -23.72 -12.33
C TRP A 482 -8.02 -22.48 -11.98
N LEU A 483 -8.90 -22.04 -12.88
CA LEU A 483 -9.80 -20.91 -12.64
C LEU A 483 -10.67 -21.11 -11.39
N TYR A 484 -11.24 -22.31 -11.21
CA TYR A 484 -12.04 -22.61 -10.03
C TYR A 484 -11.17 -22.65 -8.78
N GLN A 485 -10.01 -23.30 -8.84
CA GLN A 485 -9.10 -23.42 -7.69
C GLN A 485 -8.70 -22.05 -7.13
N VAL A 486 -8.31 -21.11 -8.00
CA VAL A 486 -7.90 -19.77 -7.54
C VAL A 486 -9.08 -18.92 -7.07
N MET A 487 -10.31 -19.21 -7.46
CA MET A 487 -11.50 -18.49 -6.99
C MET A 487 -12.13 -19.09 -5.73
N ALA A 488 -11.93 -20.39 -5.51
CA ALA A 488 -12.65 -21.18 -4.50
C ALA A 488 -11.83 -21.48 -3.24
N ASN A 489 -10.52 -21.25 -3.27
CA ASN A 489 -9.64 -21.51 -2.13
C ASN A 489 -8.94 -20.22 -1.70
N CYS A 490 -8.82 -20.00 -0.39
CA CYS A 490 -8.09 -18.88 0.19
C CYS A 490 -6.57 -19.00 -0.03
N GLU A 491 -6.06 -20.24 0.00
CA GLU A 491 -4.66 -20.60 -0.22
C GLU A 491 -4.54 -21.63 -1.36
N PRO A 492 -4.84 -21.26 -2.62
CA PRO A 492 -4.73 -22.18 -3.74
C PRO A 492 -3.28 -22.65 -3.90
N GLN A 493 -3.10 -23.92 -4.21
CA GLN A 493 -1.78 -24.54 -4.36
C GLN A 493 -1.54 -25.01 -5.79
N THR A 494 -0.34 -24.75 -6.30
CA THR A 494 0.14 -25.38 -7.53
C THR A 494 0.33 -26.89 -7.34
N GLU A 495 0.51 -27.65 -8.43
CA GLU A 495 0.86 -29.08 -8.33
C GLU A 495 2.15 -29.33 -7.53
N GLY A 496 3.05 -28.34 -7.47
CA GLY A 496 4.28 -28.38 -6.68
C GLY A 496 4.10 -28.06 -5.19
N GLY A 497 2.88 -27.81 -4.73
CA GLY A 497 2.57 -27.43 -3.34
C GLY A 497 2.96 -26.00 -2.97
N VAL A 498 3.22 -25.14 -3.96
CA VAL A 498 3.45 -23.71 -3.73
C VAL A 498 2.11 -23.01 -3.63
N THR A 499 1.85 -22.37 -2.50
CA THR A 499 0.69 -21.48 -2.31
C THR A 499 0.84 -20.25 -3.19
N VAL A 500 -0.23 -19.88 -3.87
CA VAL A 500 -0.32 -18.66 -4.69
C VAL A 500 -1.50 -17.81 -4.21
N ALA A 501 -1.57 -16.56 -4.68
CA ALA A 501 -2.70 -15.69 -4.37
C ALA A 501 -3.98 -16.23 -5.04
N HIS A 502 -5.09 -16.20 -4.29
CA HIS A 502 -6.43 -16.41 -4.84
C HIS A 502 -6.88 -15.22 -5.70
N MET A 503 -8.00 -15.39 -6.38
CA MET A 503 -8.61 -14.39 -7.26
C MET A 503 -10.01 -13.99 -6.75
N PRO A 504 -10.36 -12.69 -6.81
CA PRO A 504 -9.57 -11.56 -7.29
C PRO A 504 -8.33 -11.30 -6.44
N ARG A 505 -7.22 -10.92 -7.09
CA ARG A 505 -5.95 -10.72 -6.40
C ARG A 505 -6.08 -9.62 -5.35
N ASN A 506 -5.57 -9.88 -4.15
CA ASN A 506 -5.66 -9.03 -2.97
C ASN A 506 -7.09 -8.77 -2.47
N ALA A 507 -8.09 -9.51 -2.98
CA ALA A 507 -9.31 -9.66 -2.23
C ALA A 507 -8.96 -10.34 -0.88
N PRO A 508 -9.57 -9.92 0.21
CA PRO A 508 -9.33 -10.49 1.54
C PRO A 508 -10.16 -11.75 1.79
N ILE A 509 -11.25 -11.88 1.05
CA ILE A 509 -12.18 -12.99 1.04
C ILE A 509 -12.45 -13.33 -0.41
N LEU A 510 -12.88 -14.57 -0.62
CA LEU A 510 -13.31 -15.03 -1.93
C LEU A 510 -14.56 -14.29 -2.40
N LEU A 511 -14.85 -14.43 -3.70
CA LEU A 511 -16.14 -14.02 -4.25
C LEU A 511 -17.27 -14.78 -3.54
N SER A 512 -18.50 -14.24 -3.64
CA SER A 512 -19.66 -14.89 -2.99
C SER A 512 -19.81 -16.34 -3.44
N ASP A 513 -20.33 -17.19 -2.55
CA ASP A 513 -20.48 -18.61 -2.85
C ASP A 513 -21.34 -18.85 -4.10
N GLU A 514 -22.34 -18.00 -4.36
CA GLU A 514 -23.17 -18.11 -5.55
C GLU A 514 -22.42 -17.77 -6.84
N ALA A 515 -21.49 -16.80 -6.80
CA ALA A 515 -20.66 -16.41 -7.94
C ALA A 515 -19.64 -17.50 -8.27
N VAL A 516 -18.98 -18.05 -7.25
CA VAL A 516 -18.05 -19.18 -7.41
C VAL A 516 -18.79 -20.44 -7.86
N ALA A 517 -19.97 -20.72 -7.30
CA ALA A 517 -20.83 -21.82 -7.74
C ALA A 517 -21.30 -21.66 -9.20
N LEU A 518 -21.49 -20.43 -9.69
CA LEU A 518 -21.86 -20.18 -11.08
C LEU A 518 -20.77 -20.64 -12.04
N VAL A 519 -19.51 -20.35 -11.72
CA VAL A 519 -18.35 -20.84 -12.50
C VAL A 519 -18.23 -22.35 -12.36
N ARG A 520 -18.33 -22.89 -11.15
CA ARG A 520 -18.24 -24.34 -10.89
C ARG A 520 -19.25 -25.14 -11.71
N GLU A 521 -20.53 -24.77 -11.66
CA GLU A 521 -21.59 -25.50 -12.36
C GLU A 521 -21.51 -25.33 -13.88
N TRP A 522 -21.00 -24.19 -14.36
CA TRP A 522 -20.76 -24.00 -15.79
C TRP A 522 -19.64 -24.93 -16.29
N ILE A 523 -18.55 -25.04 -15.54
CA ILE A 523 -17.46 -25.99 -15.84
C ILE A 523 -17.99 -27.42 -15.78
N ALA A 524 -18.70 -27.80 -14.71
CA ALA A 524 -19.29 -29.13 -14.54
C ALA A 524 -20.27 -29.50 -15.67
N GLY A 525 -20.97 -28.51 -16.24
CA GLY A 525 -21.83 -28.63 -17.41
C GLY A 525 -21.08 -28.82 -18.74
N GLY A 526 -19.75 -28.92 -18.71
CA GLY A 526 -18.89 -29.09 -19.88
C GLY A 526 -18.40 -27.78 -20.49
N ALA A 527 -18.43 -26.67 -19.73
CA ALA A 527 -17.97 -25.34 -20.17
C ALA A 527 -18.58 -24.91 -21.51
N MET A 528 -19.90 -25.04 -21.63
CA MET A 528 -20.62 -24.76 -22.88
C MET A 528 -20.79 -23.24 -23.13
N PRO A 529 -20.90 -22.79 -24.40
CA PRO A 529 -21.10 -21.38 -24.75
C PRO A 529 -22.35 -20.74 -24.12
#